data_AF-A0A074S6P7-F1
#
_entry.id   AF-A0A074S6P7-F1
#
_cell.length_a   1.000
_cell.length_b   1.000
_cell.length_c   1.000
_cell.angle_alpha   90.00
_cell.angle_beta   90.00
_cell.angle_gamma   90.00
#
_symmetry.space_group_name_H-M   'P 1'
#
loop_
_entity.id
_entity.type
_entity.pdbx_description
1 polymer ?
#
loop_
_entity_poly.entity_id
_entity_poly.type
_entity_poly.pdbx_seq_one_letter_code
_entity_poly.pdbx_strand_id
1 'polypeptide(L)'
;MISWSLLTTLVLAGFTTANPMRRAECSALHLVFAAGTGEVGLGLAGTPFSDALATAIPGTTTYAISYDTSVEYNATLVTASESIQKYFVEQVAACPDQKFVFGGYSKGAMVLHRTSLPSAIKSKQIALVVFGDPYLKYQTTEHENAWPIDNPIVNLSPVNKTVSGANIASFCNVGDVICDLTGGEVGPHLAYGTDGSASKAAQYLVGPDFNPIKHHGSSQFSISSRSWAHVLQPNRTATHGAPQNHDNEPRKVTTGINRGTYQALHVLLYRSINLRSVQSVTSLYGIITSLQPEHSVYITSLQIGPEWCVNNEHFRLNRSLAPQLHRVLQNLGNLKSLSLAITPNALNVLLNNLVAPFHLDTFAHSGKLSTALLRFLEQQSSITKLGWQGAMSQREVDSLYFSVEGNPGLLPELEVLEGPLNLLKALIQIRRISRVTIFQWLGYYSYIEEFLASIKLAMVPITQLGFVDDVPIGTGWIGIGWIGIAKRLQSTPAFSTLKELRVVKLFRKSVDDYGPKIGDVFPSNPPFDFLHFEALEKFEFTHSTGVRHAPPPVGVDEWLIFHQMHQLTAWRELSPSLHTVLLWGSVVS
;
A
#
# COMPACT_ATOMS: atom_id res chain seq x y z
N MET A 1 12.20 33.43 72.16
CA MET A 1 13.14 33.37 71.02
C MET A 1 12.68 32.26 70.09
N ILE A 2 12.61 32.53 68.78
CA ILE A 2 12.96 31.64 67.64
C ILE A 2 12.42 32.32 66.37
N SER A 3 13.32 32.55 65.42
CA SER A 3 13.07 33.24 64.15
C SER A 3 12.36 32.32 63.16
N TRP A 4 11.42 32.86 62.37
CA TRP A 4 10.91 32.20 61.17
C TRP A 4 11.71 32.71 59.96
N SER A 5 12.60 31.86 59.44
CA SER A 5 13.39 32.18 58.25
C SER A 5 12.62 31.84 56.97
N LEU A 6 12.39 32.84 56.12
CA LEU A 6 11.86 32.67 54.77
C LEU A 6 12.90 31.99 53.88
N LEU A 7 12.54 30.85 53.29
CA LEU A 7 13.33 30.17 52.25
C LEU A 7 12.77 30.55 50.87
N THR A 8 13.46 31.45 50.18
CA THR A 8 13.19 31.79 48.77
C THR A 8 13.60 30.64 47.85
N THR A 9 12.64 30.04 47.14
CA THR A 9 12.92 29.06 46.09
C THR A 9 13.41 29.74 44.81
N LEU A 10 14.58 29.30 44.33
CA LEU A 10 15.19 29.80 43.09
C LEU A 10 14.52 29.12 41.89
N VAL A 11 13.85 29.88 41.02
CA VAL A 11 13.33 29.36 39.75
C VAL A 11 14.48 29.26 38.75
N LEU A 12 14.94 28.05 38.44
CA LEU A 12 15.78 27.83 37.26
C LEU A 12 14.94 27.98 36.00
N ALA A 13 15.14 29.07 35.27
CA ALA A 13 14.69 29.18 33.89
C ALA A 13 15.48 28.19 33.04
N GLY A 14 14.83 27.12 32.60
CA GLY A 14 15.41 26.18 31.63
C GLY A 14 15.61 26.88 30.29
N PHE A 15 16.86 27.08 29.89
CA PHE A 15 17.19 27.53 28.54
C PHE A 15 16.76 26.43 27.56
N THR A 16 15.67 26.65 26.83
CA THR A 16 15.35 25.85 25.65
C THR A 16 16.41 26.13 24.60
N THR A 17 17.26 25.14 24.33
CA THR A 17 18.11 25.17 23.14
C THR A 17 17.20 25.09 21.93
N ALA A 18 16.89 26.24 21.34
CA ALA A 18 16.24 26.29 20.04
C ALA A 18 17.12 25.50 19.06
N ASN A 19 16.58 24.39 18.54
CA ASN A 19 17.20 23.73 17.39
C ASN A 19 17.37 24.81 16.31
N PRO A 20 18.57 24.98 15.71
CA PRO A 20 18.75 25.94 14.65
C PRO A 20 17.82 25.55 13.50
N MET A 21 16.76 26.35 13.32
CA MET A 21 15.81 26.18 12.23
C MET A 21 16.61 26.29 10.94
N ARG A 22 16.83 25.16 10.26
CA ARG A 22 17.64 25.07 9.06
C ARG A 22 17.05 26.04 8.04
N ARG A 23 17.75 27.15 7.79
CA ARG A 23 17.25 28.24 6.96
C ARG A 23 16.88 27.67 5.59
N ALA A 24 15.61 27.77 5.22
CA ALA A 24 15.13 27.26 3.94
C ALA A 24 15.87 27.96 2.80
N GLU A 25 16.53 27.18 1.95
CA GLU A 25 17.26 27.71 0.79
C GLU A 25 16.29 27.91 -0.36
N CYS A 26 15.69 29.10 -0.39
CA CYS A 26 14.81 29.50 -1.48
C CYS A 26 15.58 29.66 -2.80
N SER A 27 14.98 29.15 -3.87
CA SER A 27 15.49 29.18 -5.24
C SER A 27 14.33 29.46 -6.21
N ALA A 28 14.63 29.75 -7.48
CA ALA A 28 13.60 29.82 -8.51
C ALA A 28 12.97 28.44 -8.77
N LEU A 29 13.80 27.38 -8.75
CA LEU A 29 13.38 25.99 -8.95
C LEU A 29 13.98 25.08 -7.87
N HIS A 30 13.14 24.20 -7.32
CA HIS A 30 13.53 23.23 -6.30
C HIS A 30 13.12 21.81 -6.71
N LEU A 31 14.10 20.90 -6.73
CA LEU A 31 13.86 19.48 -6.96
C LEU A 31 13.67 18.77 -5.61
N VAL A 32 12.52 18.14 -5.41
CA VAL A 32 12.25 17.27 -4.26
C VAL A 32 12.29 15.82 -4.75
N PHE A 33 13.26 15.03 -4.30
CA PHE A 33 13.52 13.70 -4.86
C PHE A 33 13.32 12.55 -3.84
N ALA A 34 12.51 11.55 -4.21
CA ALA A 34 12.33 10.30 -3.47
C ALA A 34 13.13 9.16 -4.13
N ALA A 35 14.06 8.57 -3.38
CA ALA A 35 14.97 7.52 -3.86
C ALA A 35 14.31 6.15 -4.06
N GLY A 36 15.07 5.16 -4.54
CA GLY A 36 14.64 3.77 -4.69
C GLY A 36 14.72 2.95 -3.40
N THR A 37 14.31 1.69 -3.47
CA THR A 37 14.40 0.74 -2.36
C THR A 37 15.87 0.50 -1.96
N GLY A 38 16.18 0.63 -0.67
CA GLY A 38 17.51 0.45 -0.11
C GLY A 38 18.49 1.59 -0.39
N GLU A 39 18.05 2.66 -1.05
CA GLU A 39 18.91 3.81 -1.35
C GLU A 39 18.94 4.84 -0.21
N VAL A 40 19.94 5.72 -0.25
CA VAL A 40 20.15 6.81 0.71
C VAL A 40 20.41 8.10 -0.05
N GLY A 41 19.89 9.22 0.44
CA GLY A 41 20.02 10.51 -0.24
C GLY A 41 19.23 10.52 -1.55
N LEU A 42 19.87 10.95 -2.65
CA LEU A 42 19.23 11.03 -3.96
C LEU A 42 19.25 9.70 -4.75
N GLY A 43 20.04 8.71 -4.32
CA GLY A 43 20.12 7.42 -5.00
C GLY A 43 20.73 7.45 -6.40
N LEU A 44 20.64 6.33 -7.11
CA LEU A 44 21.28 6.09 -8.41
C LEU A 44 20.74 6.99 -9.53
N ALA A 45 19.43 7.27 -9.53
CA ALA A 45 18.79 8.11 -10.55
C ALA A 45 18.73 9.59 -10.15
N GLY A 46 18.59 9.91 -8.86
CA GLY A 46 18.36 11.28 -8.40
C GLY A 46 19.60 12.16 -8.42
N THR A 47 20.80 11.64 -8.12
CA THR A 47 22.03 12.45 -8.22
C THR A 47 22.29 12.91 -9.67
N PRO A 48 22.35 12.01 -10.68
CA PRO A 48 22.58 12.44 -12.06
C PRO A 48 21.47 13.33 -12.61
N PHE A 49 20.22 13.14 -12.16
CA PHE A 49 19.10 14.01 -12.54
C PHE A 49 19.21 15.41 -11.91
N SER A 50 19.58 15.50 -10.63
CA SER A 50 19.86 16.76 -9.94
C SER A 50 20.98 17.53 -10.63
N ASP A 51 22.09 16.87 -10.95
CA ASP A 51 23.24 17.48 -11.65
C ASP A 51 22.86 17.97 -13.04
N ALA A 52 22.12 17.16 -13.80
CA ALA A 52 21.62 17.53 -15.13
C ALA A 52 20.62 18.70 -15.08
N LEU A 53 19.73 18.73 -14.07
CA LEU A 53 18.75 19.80 -13.91
C LEU A 53 19.39 21.11 -13.44
N ALA A 54 20.36 21.06 -12.52
CA ALA A 54 21.16 22.23 -12.14
C ALA A 54 22.02 22.77 -13.29
N THR A 55 22.45 21.92 -14.21
CA THR A 55 23.13 22.31 -15.46
C THR A 55 22.17 22.98 -16.45
N ALA A 56 20.96 22.43 -16.62
CA ALA A 56 19.94 22.97 -17.53
C ALA A 56 19.28 24.25 -17.00
N ILE A 57 19.13 24.37 -15.69
CA ILE A 57 18.51 25.50 -14.98
C ILE A 57 19.44 25.89 -13.82
N PRO A 58 20.43 26.76 -14.08
CA PRO A 58 21.37 27.22 -13.06
C PRO A 58 20.67 27.85 -11.84
N GLY A 59 21.14 27.49 -10.65
CA GLY A 59 20.53 27.93 -9.39
C GLY A 59 19.36 27.06 -8.91
N THR A 60 19.08 25.93 -9.58
CA THR A 60 18.20 24.89 -9.02
C THR A 60 18.82 24.32 -7.74
N THR A 61 18.03 24.23 -6.67
CA THR A 61 18.41 23.53 -5.43
C THR A 61 17.67 22.20 -5.34
N THR A 62 18.22 21.24 -4.58
CA THR A 62 17.66 19.88 -4.48
C THR A 62 17.56 19.42 -3.04
N TYR A 63 16.45 18.76 -2.70
CA TYR A 63 16.22 18.09 -1.43
C TYR A 63 15.93 16.59 -1.66
N ALA A 64 16.70 15.74 -0.99
CA ALA A 64 16.42 14.31 -0.89
C ALA A 64 15.43 14.06 0.25
N ILE A 65 14.33 13.36 -0.02
CA ILE A 65 13.39 12.94 1.02
C ILE A 65 14.08 11.93 1.93
N SER A 66 14.17 12.25 3.22
CA SER A 66 14.58 11.29 4.25
C SER A 66 13.37 10.47 4.69
N TYR A 67 13.29 9.22 4.25
CA TYR A 67 12.23 8.26 4.63
C TYR A 67 12.78 6.84 4.70
N ASP A 68 11.96 5.89 5.17
CA ASP A 68 12.34 4.48 5.18
C ASP A 68 12.29 3.87 3.77
N THR A 69 13.46 3.76 3.14
CA THR A 69 13.67 3.10 1.86
C THR A 69 13.70 1.56 1.96
N SER A 70 13.44 0.96 3.14
CA SER A 70 13.42 -0.50 3.35
C SER A 70 12.42 -1.24 2.45
N VAL A 71 12.52 -2.58 2.43
CA VAL A 71 11.66 -3.47 1.63
C VAL A 71 10.32 -3.74 2.33
N GLU A 72 9.61 -2.66 2.56
CA GLU A 72 8.21 -2.59 2.93
C GLU A 72 7.55 -1.63 1.92
N TYR A 73 6.31 -1.89 1.50
CA TYR A 73 5.65 -1.14 0.43
C TYR A 73 4.21 -0.74 0.78
N ASN A 74 3.89 -0.61 2.06
CA ASN A 74 2.60 -0.14 2.50
C ASN A 74 2.73 0.96 3.56
N ALA A 75 3.14 0.61 4.78
CA ALA A 75 3.30 1.57 5.88
C ALA A 75 4.37 2.63 5.55
N THR A 76 5.50 2.21 4.99
CA THR A 76 6.61 3.09 4.62
C THR A 76 6.30 3.98 3.42
N LEU A 77 5.38 3.58 2.52
CA LEU A 77 4.92 4.48 1.45
C LEU A 77 4.02 5.59 1.99
N VAL A 78 3.17 5.28 2.97
CA VAL A 78 2.30 6.26 3.63
C VAL A 78 3.13 7.26 4.44
N THR A 79 4.00 6.78 5.33
CA THR A 79 4.83 7.68 6.14
C THR A 79 5.83 8.49 5.30
N ALA A 80 6.29 7.95 4.18
CA ALA A 80 7.07 8.72 3.20
C ALA A 80 6.22 9.81 2.54
N SER A 81 4.99 9.50 2.09
CA SER A 81 4.13 10.49 1.43
C SER A 81 3.69 11.62 2.37
N GLU A 82 3.44 11.30 3.64
CA GLU A 82 3.24 12.28 4.72
C GLU A 82 4.49 13.16 4.93
N SER A 83 5.69 12.56 4.88
CA SER A 83 6.96 13.28 5.01
C SER A 83 7.21 14.24 3.84
N ILE A 84 6.85 13.85 2.60
CA ILE A 84 6.88 14.76 1.44
C ILE A 84 5.87 15.89 1.62
N GLN A 85 4.63 15.58 1.98
CA GLN A 85 3.58 16.57 2.19
C GLN A 85 4.00 17.61 3.24
N LYS A 86 4.47 17.16 4.41
CA LYS A 86 4.93 18.03 5.50
C LYS A 86 6.09 18.93 5.04
N TYR A 87 7.13 18.35 4.45
CA TYR A 87 8.27 19.11 3.95
C TYR A 87 7.83 20.16 2.93
N PHE A 88 6.93 19.79 2.01
CA PHE A 88 6.46 20.69 0.97
C PHE A 88 5.61 21.85 1.52
N VAL A 89 4.73 21.59 2.48
CA VAL A 89 3.96 22.64 3.19
C VAL A 89 4.92 23.64 3.88
N GLU A 90 5.90 23.13 4.64
CA GLU A 90 6.89 23.94 5.34
C GLU A 90 7.75 24.77 4.37
N GLN A 91 8.21 24.16 3.27
CA GLN A 91 9.07 24.80 2.28
C GLN A 91 8.32 25.83 1.42
N VAL A 92 7.06 25.59 1.05
CA VAL A 92 6.21 26.58 0.36
C VAL A 92 5.90 27.77 1.27
N ALA A 93 5.68 27.55 2.57
CA ALA A 93 5.48 28.64 3.53
C ALA A 93 6.76 29.49 3.72
N ALA A 94 7.94 28.87 3.71
CA ALA A 94 9.21 29.57 3.82
C ALA A 94 9.64 30.28 2.52
N CYS A 95 9.28 29.71 1.36
CA CYS A 95 9.69 30.16 0.03
C CYS A 95 8.48 30.27 -0.92
N PRO A 96 7.59 31.26 -0.72
CA PRO A 96 6.29 31.32 -1.41
C PRO A 96 6.41 31.46 -2.94
N ASP A 97 7.49 32.03 -3.47
CA ASP A 97 7.70 32.21 -4.91
C ASP A 97 8.44 31.03 -5.59
N GLN A 98 8.96 30.08 -4.81
CA GLN A 98 9.70 28.92 -5.30
C GLN A 98 8.78 28.01 -6.13
N LYS A 99 9.30 27.50 -7.25
CA LYS A 99 8.64 26.47 -8.07
C LYS A 99 9.26 25.12 -7.81
N PHE A 100 8.47 24.07 -7.93
CA PHE A 100 8.88 22.73 -7.50
C PHE A 100 8.70 21.68 -8.58
N VAL A 101 9.67 20.79 -8.67
CA VAL A 101 9.64 19.55 -9.45
C VAL A 101 9.76 18.41 -8.45
N PHE A 102 8.89 17.42 -8.52
CA PHE A 102 9.10 16.18 -7.76
C PHE A 102 9.76 15.13 -8.64
N GLY A 103 10.76 14.45 -8.08
CA GLY A 103 11.50 13.36 -8.70
C GLY A 103 11.28 12.05 -7.93
N GLY A 104 11.11 10.93 -8.63
CA GLY A 104 10.92 9.63 -7.97
C GLY A 104 11.58 8.49 -8.74
N TYR A 105 12.28 7.60 -8.04
CA TYR A 105 12.84 6.39 -8.65
C TYR A 105 12.28 5.13 -8.00
N SER A 106 11.74 4.19 -8.77
CA SER A 106 11.27 2.90 -8.28
C SER A 106 10.25 3.06 -7.12
N LYS A 107 10.59 2.63 -5.89
CA LYS A 107 9.79 2.92 -4.67
C LYS A 107 9.42 4.40 -4.54
N GLY A 108 10.34 5.32 -4.84
CA GLY A 108 10.11 6.77 -4.78
C GLY A 108 9.01 7.23 -5.74
N ALA A 109 8.87 6.63 -6.92
CA ALA A 109 7.73 6.90 -7.81
C ALA A 109 6.40 6.50 -7.14
N MET A 110 6.36 5.34 -6.46
CA MET A 110 5.18 4.91 -5.69
C MET A 110 4.86 5.87 -4.51
N VAL A 111 5.88 6.44 -3.86
CA VAL A 111 5.69 7.46 -2.82
C VAL A 111 5.03 8.70 -3.43
N LEU A 112 5.50 9.16 -4.60
CA LEU A 112 4.87 10.29 -5.28
C LEU A 112 3.41 9.98 -5.62
N HIS A 113 3.10 8.79 -6.14
CA HIS A 113 1.71 8.38 -6.40
C HIS A 113 0.79 8.38 -5.17
N ARG A 114 1.32 8.12 -3.97
CA ARG A 114 0.58 8.22 -2.71
C ARG A 114 0.59 9.61 -2.07
N THR A 115 1.38 10.55 -2.59
CA THR A 115 1.49 11.90 -2.04
C THR A 115 0.25 12.71 -2.43
N SER A 116 -0.58 13.00 -1.43
CA SER A 116 -1.65 13.99 -1.53
C SER A 116 -1.15 15.35 -1.04
N LEU A 117 -1.47 16.42 -1.75
CA LEU A 117 -1.11 17.79 -1.39
C LEU A 117 -2.37 18.68 -1.29
N PRO A 118 -2.46 19.59 -0.30
CA PRO A 118 -3.52 20.58 -0.24
C PRO A 118 -3.58 21.40 -1.54
N SER A 119 -4.79 21.57 -2.09
CA SER A 119 -5.03 22.30 -3.36
C SER A 119 -4.40 23.70 -3.39
N ALA A 120 -4.38 24.39 -2.25
CA ALA A 120 -3.79 25.71 -2.09
C ALA A 120 -2.28 25.78 -2.43
N ILE A 121 -1.51 24.71 -2.22
CA ILE A 121 -0.07 24.66 -2.50
C ILE A 121 0.29 23.79 -3.72
N LYS A 122 -0.64 22.94 -4.16
CA LYS A 122 -0.49 22.01 -5.28
C LYS A 122 -0.03 22.70 -6.58
N SER A 123 -0.55 23.90 -6.84
CA SER A 123 -0.17 24.78 -7.96
C SER A 123 1.29 25.28 -7.98
N LYS A 124 2.07 25.11 -6.90
CA LYS A 124 3.50 25.43 -6.85
C LYS A 124 4.37 24.30 -7.41
N GLN A 125 3.83 23.08 -7.45
CA GLN A 125 4.44 21.96 -8.16
C GLN A 125 4.14 22.08 -9.65
N ILE A 126 5.18 22.29 -10.45
CA ILE A 126 5.07 22.52 -11.90
C ILE A 126 5.36 21.28 -12.73
N ALA A 127 6.04 20.28 -12.17
CA ALA A 127 6.33 19.02 -12.86
C ALA A 127 6.46 17.81 -11.94
N LEU A 128 6.39 16.63 -12.56
CA LEU A 128 7.01 15.41 -12.05
C LEU A 128 7.93 14.77 -13.09
N VAL A 129 8.98 14.13 -12.59
CA VAL A 129 9.80 13.17 -13.34
C VAL A 129 9.89 11.89 -12.53
N VAL A 130 9.55 10.75 -13.11
CA VAL A 130 9.77 9.46 -12.48
C VAL A 130 10.58 8.51 -13.36
N PHE A 131 11.33 7.62 -12.72
CA PHE A 131 12.17 6.61 -13.37
C PHE A 131 11.79 5.22 -12.83
N GLY A 132 11.57 4.25 -13.71
CA GLY A 132 11.28 2.87 -13.31
C GLY A 132 10.01 2.72 -12.48
N ASP A 133 8.96 3.47 -12.80
CA ASP A 133 7.68 3.48 -12.07
C ASP A 133 7.00 2.09 -12.08
N PRO A 134 6.85 1.42 -10.90
CA PRO A 134 6.25 0.09 -10.83
C PRO A 134 4.80 0.04 -11.30
N TYR A 135 4.03 1.13 -11.16
CA TYR A 135 2.59 1.08 -11.45
C TYR A 135 2.28 0.91 -12.95
N LEU A 136 3.20 1.31 -13.84
CA LEU A 136 3.10 1.06 -15.28
C LEU A 136 3.00 -0.44 -15.63
N LYS A 137 3.64 -1.30 -14.83
CA LYS A 137 3.63 -2.75 -15.05
C LYS A 137 2.38 -3.43 -14.49
N TYR A 138 1.76 -2.86 -13.46
CA TYR A 138 0.62 -3.46 -12.78
C TYR A 138 -0.75 -2.99 -13.32
N GLN A 139 -0.78 -2.02 -14.25
CA GLN A 139 -1.99 -1.54 -14.97
C GLN A 139 -3.21 -1.28 -14.06
N THR A 140 -2.97 -0.65 -12.92
CA THR A 140 -4.04 -0.24 -12.00
C THR A 140 -4.50 1.16 -12.38
N THR A 141 -5.62 1.25 -13.11
CA THR A 141 -6.24 2.51 -13.56
C THR A 141 -6.52 3.53 -12.44
N GLU A 142 -6.56 3.07 -11.19
CA GLU A 142 -6.69 3.89 -9.98
C GLU A 142 -5.39 4.64 -9.60
N HIS A 143 -4.21 4.05 -9.85
CA HIS A 143 -2.92 4.66 -9.51
C HIS A 143 -2.34 5.54 -10.63
N GLU A 144 -2.57 5.20 -11.90
CA GLU A 144 -2.03 5.92 -13.08
C GLU A 144 -2.36 7.43 -13.09
N ASN A 145 -3.44 7.84 -12.41
CA ASN A 145 -3.92 9.23 -12.31
C ASN A 145 -3.67 9.89 -10.94
N ALA A 146 -3.23 9.13 -9.93
CA ALA A 146 -2.97 9.65 -8.60
C ALA A 146 -1.58 10.31 -8.59
N TRP A 147 -1.54 11.64 -8.69
CA TRP A 147 -0.31 12.43 -8.67
C TRP A 147 -0.48 13.72 -7.83
N PRO A 148 0.60 14.19 -7.18
CA PRO A 148 0.60 15.41 -6.37
C PRO A 148 0.55 16.70 -7.19
N ILE A 149 0.32 16.66 -8.50
CA ILE A 149 0.19 17.85 -9.37
C ILE A 149 -1.24 18.07 -9.85
N ASP A 150 -1.60 19.33 -10.13
CA ASP A 150 -2.89 19.69 -10.70
C ASP A 150 -2.94 19.33 -12.19
N ASN A 151 -4.09 18.80 -12.64
CA ASN A 151 -4.32 18.36 -14.02
C ASN A 151 -3.18 17.46 -14.56
N PRO A 152 -2.97 16.26 -13.98
CA PRO A 152 -1.87 15.38 -14.37
C PRO A 152 -2.03 14.91 -15.82
N ILE A 153 -1.04 15.21 -16.66
CA ILE A 153 -0.94 14.74 -18.04
C ILE A 153 0.41 14.04 -18.17
N VAL A 154 0.37 12.71 -18.30
CA VAL A 154 1.54 11.84 -18.26
C VAL A 154 2.08 11.56 -19.66
N ASN A 155 3.36 11.85 -19.86
CA ASN A 155 4.14 11.35 -20.98
C ASN A 155 4.84 10.04 -20.58
N LEU A 156 4.35 8.92 -21.10
CA LEU A 156 4.89 7.56 -20.91
C LEU A 156 6.04 7.20 -21.87
N SER A 157 6.46 8.13 -22.73
CA SER A 157 7.57 7.90 -23.68
C SER A 157 8.40 9.18 -23.89
N PRO A 158 8.86 9.87 -22.83
CA PRO A 158 9.47 11.20 -22.91
C PRO A 158 10.77 11.25 -23.73
N VAL A 159 11.39 10.09 -24.00
CA VAL A 159 12.55 9.94 -24.89
C VAL A 159 12.19 10.01 -26.38
N ASN A 160 10.99 9.56 -26.75
CA ASN A 160 10.62 9.24 -28.13
C ASN A 160 9.37 9.99 -28.64
N LYS A 161 8.56 10.54 -27.73
CA LYS A 161 7.29 11.20 -28.04
C LYS A 161 7.12 12.43 -27.16
N THR A 162 6.69 13.52 -27.78
CA THR A 162 6.11 14.67 -27.08
C THR A 162 4.63 14.41 -26.81
N VAL A 163 4.15 14.78 -25.63
CA VAL A 163 2.72 14.88 -25.31
C VAL A 163 2.43 16.34 -24.96
N SER A 164 1.57 16.99 -25.75
CA SER A 164 1.27 18.42 -25.58
C SER A 164 0.63 18.69 -24.23
N GLY A 165 1.19 19.63 -23.46
CA GLY A 165 0.71 19.99 -22.13
C GLY A 165 1.06 18.99 -21.02
N ALA A 166 1.90 17.99 -21.29
CA ALA A 166 2.32 17.03 -20.27
C ALA A 166 3.18 17.69 -19.17
N ASN A 167 2.75 17.52 -17.92
CA ASN A 167 3.44 17.99 -16.73
C ASN A 167 4.13 16.84 -15.96
N ILE A 168 4.02 15.60 -16.45
CA ILE A 168 4.65 14.42 -15.86
C ILE A 168 5.43 13.66 -16.94
N ALA A 169 6.71 13.40 -16.72
CA ALA A 169 7.51 12.50 -17.55
C ALA A 169 7.79 11.20 -16.80
N SER A 170 7.28 10.08 -17.32
CA SER A 170 7.57 8.75 -16.77
C SER A 170 8.56 8.01 -17.69
N PHE A 171 9.78 7.82 -17.19
CA PHE A 171 10.84 7.10 -17.88
C PHE A 171 10.77 5.63 -17.51
N CYS A 172 10.44 4.80 -18.51
CA CYS A 172 10.55 3.36 -18.41
C CYS A 172 11.47 2.83 -19.52
N ASN A 173 12.55 2.16 -19.13
CA ASN A 173 13.49 1.56 -20.04
C ASN A 173 12.94 0.25 -20.61
N VAL A 174 13.20 0.01 -21.90
CA VAL A 174 12.82 -1.25 -22.56
C VAL A 174 13.54 -2.41 -21.86
N GLY A 175 12.77 -3.42 -21.45
CA GLY A 175 13.25 -4.58 -20.72
C GLY A 175 13.21 -4.45 -19.20
N ASP A 176 12.92 -3.28 -18.62
CA ASP A 176 12.91 -3.04 -17.18
C ASP A 176 11.92 -3.97 -16.44
N VAL A 177 12.45 -4.81 -15.54
CA VAL A 177 11.67 -5.78 -14.77
C VAL A 177 10.58 -5.16 -13.88
N ILE A 178 10.69 -3.89 -13.51
CA ILE A 178 9.78 -3.18 -12.60
C ILE A 178 8.68 -2.43 -13.36
N CYS A 179 9.02 -1.65 -14.40
CA CYS A 179 8.04 -0.79 -15.08
C CYS A 179 7.59 -1.29 -16.46
N ASP A 180 8.41 -2.05 -17.20
CA ASP A 180 8.06 -2.52 -18.52
C ASP A 180 7.18 -3.77 -18.39
N LEU A 181 5.98 -3.70 -18.95
CA LEU A 181 5.00 -4.78 -19.00
C LEU A 181 5.55 -6.09 -19.59
N THR A 182 6.44 -5.96 -20.57
CA THR A 182 7.14 -7.04 -21.24
C THR A 182 8.56 -7.26 -20.73
N GLY A 183 9.03 -6.41 -19.81
CA GLY A 183 10.36 -6.45 -19.25
C GLY A 183 10.56 -7.58 -18.22
N GLY A 184 11.82 -8.01 -18.10
CA GLY A 184 12.26 -9.04 -17.17
C GLY A 184 13.68 -8.82 -16.64
N GLU A 185 14.35 -7.76 -17.07
CA GLU A 185 15.75 -7.49 -16.80
C GLU A 185 15.94 -6.43 -15.71
N VAL A 186 16.83 -6.72 -14.77
CA VAL A 186 17.22 -5.76 -13.71
C VAL A 186 18.13 -4.66 -14.25
N GLY A 187 18.96 -4.98 -15.25
CA GLY A 187 19.94 -4.04 -15.82
C GLY A 187 19.33 -2.71 -16.28
N PRO A 188 18.28 -2.72 -17.12
CA PRO A 188 17.57 -1.51 -17.53
C PRO A 188 16.97 -0.71 -16.36
N HIS A 189 16.55 -1.37 -15.27
CA HIS A 189 16.01 -0.69 -14.09
C HIS A 189 17.07 0.11 -13.31
N LEU A 190 18.31 -0.37 -13.30
CA LEU A 190 19.43 0.30 -12.62
C LEU A 190 20.13 1.35 -13.51
N ALA A 191 19.76 1.45 -14.79
CA ALA A 191 20.51 2.19 -15.79
C ALA A 191 20.20 3.70 -15.87
N TYR A 192 19.05 4.17 -15.37
CA TYR A 192 18.53 5.53 -15.59
C TYR A 192 19.48 6.70 -15.28
N GLY A 193 20.36 6.51 -14.27
CA GLY A 193 21.38 7.50 -13.91
C GLY A 193 22.60 7.54 -14.86
N THR A 194 22.75 6.56 -15.73
CA THR A 194 23.95 6.30 -16.54
C THR A 194 23.69 6.15 -18.05
N ASP A 195 22.46 5.83 -18.46
CA ASP A 195 22.04 5.66 -19.86
C ASP A 195 21.61 6.96 -20.56
N GLY A 196 21.69 8.09 -19.85
CA GLY A 196 21.27 9.42 -20.30
C GLY A 196 19.80 9.75 -20.08
N SER A 197 19.01 8.88 -19.42
CA SER A 197 17.62 9.18 -19.04
C SER A 197 17.55 10.38 -18.10
N ALA A 198 18.45 10.48 -17.11
CA ALA A 198 18.59 11.66 -16.26
C ALA A 198 18.79 12.97 -17.05
N SER A 199 19.65 12.96 -18.08
CA SER A 199 19.88 14.13 -18.94
C SER A 199 18.66 14.48 -19.79
N LYS A 200 17.95 13.47 -20.32
CA LYS A 200 16.71 13.66 -21.08
C LYS A 200 15.57 14.16 -20.19
N ALA A 201 15.52 13.76 -18.93
CA ALA A 201 14.57 14.27 -17.95
C ALA A 201 14.81 15.75 -17.62
N ALA A 202 16.08 16.18 -17.48
CA ALA A 202 16.39 17.60 -17.34
C ALA A 202 16.00 18.39 -18.62
N GLN A 203 16.27 17.84 -19.81
CA GLN A 203 15.87 18.43 -21.09
C GLN A 203 14.35 18.54 -21.24
N TYR A 204 13.58 17.55 -20.75
CA TYR A 204 12.12 17.60 -20.73
C TYR A 204 11.61 18.85 -20.02
N LEU A 205 12.22 19.23 -18.89
CA LEU A 205 11.82 20.37 -18.05
C LEU A 205 12.25 21.75 -18.59
N VAL A 206 13.05 21.80 -19.66
CA VAL A 206 13.42 23.04 -20.39
C VAL A 206 12.99 23.04 -21.85
N GLY A 207 12.37 21.96 -22.32
CA GLY A 207 11.94 21.80 -23.71
C GLY A 207 10.72 22.67 -24.05
N PRO A 208 10.51 22.99 -25.33
CA PRO A 208 9.39 23.84 -25.78
C PRO A 208 8.00 23.27 -25.46
N ASP A 209 7.93 21.97 -25.16
CA ASP A 209 6.71 21.23 -24.87
C ASP A 209 6.31 21.28 -23.38
N PHE A 210 7.24 21.60 -22.48
CA PHE A 210 6.99 21.77 -21.06
C PHE A 210 6.80 23.27 -20.74
N ASN A 211 5.54 23.68 -20.60
CA ASN A 211 5.17 25.10 -20.55
C ASN A 211 4.32 25.46 -19.31
N PRO A 212 4.93 25.53 -18.11
CA PRO A 212 4.21 25.88 -16.88
C PRO A 212 3.95 27.39 -16.69
N ILE A 213 4.40 28.26 -17.60
CA ILE A 213 4.45 29.72 -17.38
C ILE A 213 3.30 30.49 -18.05
N LYS A 214 2.59 29.93 -19.04
CA LYS A 214 1.58 30.70 -19.81
C LYS A 214 0.25 31.06 -19.11
N HIS A 215 0.02 30.65 -17.85
CA HIS A 215 -1.29 30.84 -17.20
C HIS A 215 -1.40 31.95 -16.13
N HIS A 216 -0.35 32.72 -15.85
CA HIS A 216 -0.49 33.96 -15.06
C HIS A 216 0.35 35.13 -15.61
N GLY A 217 -0.33 36.19 -16.06
CA GLY A 217 0.14 37.57 -15.96
C GLY A 217 1.32 38.02 -16.85
N SER A 218 1.03 38.36 -18.10
CA SER A 218 1.63 39.47 -18.87
C SER A 218 3.11 39.87 -18.64
N SER A 219 3.98 39.56 -19.59
CA SER A 219 4.76 40.58 -20.32
C SER A 219 5.45 39.98 -21.55
N GLN A 220 5.52 40.72 -22.65
CA GLN A 220 6.23 40.31 -23.87
C GLN A 220 7.73 40.49 -23.67
N PHE A 221 8.53 39.48 -23.97
CA PHE A 221 9.85 39.66 -24.57
C PHE A 221 10.13 38.57 -25.59
N SER A 222 10.43 38.97 -26.83
CA SER A 222 10.89 38.11 -27.90
C SER A 222 12.40 38.26 -28.08
N ILE A 223 13.13 37.14 -28.15
CA ILE A 223 14.51 37.11 -28.64
C ILE A 223 14.60 36.02 -29.70
N SER A 224 15.25 36.37 -30.82
CA SER A 224 15.31 35.58 -32.04
C SER A 224 16.44 34.55 -32.04
N SER A 225 16.32 33.59 -32.96
CA SER A 225 17.26 32.50 -33.18
C SER A 225 18.66 32.96 -33.63
N ARG A 226 19.71 32.24 -33.17
CA ARG A 226 20.82 31.74 -34.03
C ARG A 226 21.82 30.82 -33.31
N SER A 227 22.15 29.74 -34.01
CA SER A 227 23.42 28.98 -34.02
C SER A 227 24.17 28.65 -32.71
N TRP A 228 24.34 27.36 -32.45
CA TRP A 228 25.68 26.71 -32.45
C TRP A 228 25.54 25.29 -33.05
N ALA A 229 26.26 25.03 -34.14
CA ALA A 229 26.35 23.73 -34.82
C ALA A 229 27.76 23.56 -35.42
N HIS A 230 28.13 22.31 -35.75
CA HIS A 230 29.49 21.80 -36.00
C HIS A 230 30.26 21.55 -34.68
N VAL A 231 30.63 20.31 -34.36
CA VAL A 231 31.74 19.50 -34.92
C VAL A 231 31.45 18.03 -34.52
N LEU A 232 31.52 16.96 -35.32
CA LEU A 232 32.05 16.67 -36.67
C LEU A 232 31.20 15.59 -37.40
N GLN A 233 31.49 15.35 -38.69
CA GLN A 233 31.39 14.03 -39.37
C GLN A 233 32.81 13.64 -39.85
N PRO A 234 33.09 12.37 -40.22
CA PRO A 234 33.13 12.10 -41.67
C PRO A 234 32.73 10.69 -42.16
N ASN A 235 32.17 10.67 -43.37
CA ASN A 235 32.30 9.69 -44.47
C ASN A 235 32.06 8.17 -44.28
N ARG A 236 31.14 7.66 -45.12
CA ARG A 236 31.21 6.32 -45.73
C ARG A 236 31.19 6.48 -47.26
N THR A 237 32.09 5.81 -47.98
CA THR A 237 31.82 4.86 -49.09
C THR A 237 33.10 4.46 -49.83
N ALA A 238 33.38 3.15 -49.90
CA ALA A 238 34.07 2.47 -51.01
C ALA A 238 33.91 0.95 -50.83
N THR A 239 33.90 0.19 -51.94
CA THR A 239 33.52 -1.23 -52.02
C THR A 239 34.71 -2.16 -52.23
N HIS A 240 34.69 -3.37 -51.66
CA HIS A 240 34.93 -4.66 -52.35
C HIS A 240 35.10 -5.86 -51.39
N GLY A 241 34.71 -7.06 -51.83
CA GLY A 241 35.36 -8.32 -51.44
C GLY A 241 34.72 -9.14 -50.31
N ALA A 242 34.23 -10.33 -50.67
CA ALA A 242 34.23 -11.54 -49.84
C ALA A 242 35.26 -12.52 -50.47
N PRO A 243 35.64 -13.69 -49.87
CA PRO A 243 35.06 -14.36 -48.69
C PRO A 243 36.10 -15.01 -47.70
N GLN A 244 35.55 -15.78 -46.74
CA GLN A 244 36.12 -16.93 -46.00
C GLN A 244 36.67 -16.79 -44.56
N ASN A 245 36.09 -17.65 -43.71
CA ASN A 245 36.51 -18.27 -42.44
C ASN A 245 37.91 -17.96 -41.88
N HIS A 246 37.97 -17.58 -40.60
CA HIS A 246 38.08 -18.56 -39.51
C HIS A 246 37.79 -17.93 -38.12
N ASP A 247 37.21 -18.74 -37.23
CA ASP A 247 37.22 -18.67 -35.75
C ASP A 247 37.17 -17.31 -35.04
N ASN A 248 36.03 -17.03 -34.41
CA ASN A 248 35.99 -16.58 -33.01
C ASN A 248 34.57 -16.75 -32.43
N GLU A 249 34.50 -17.19 -31.17
CA GLU A 249 33.24 -17.30 -30.42
C GLU A 249 32.52 -15.94 -30.32
N PRO A 250 31.18 -15.92 -30.24
CA PRO A 250 30.51 -14.74 -29.69
C PRO A 250 30.94 -14.60 -28.22
N ARG A 251 31.82 -13.63 -27.94
CA ARG A 251 32.14 -13.18 -26.58
C ARG A 251 30.84 -13.03 -25.81
N LYS A 252 30.62 -13.89 -24.81
CA LYS A 252 29.55 -13.71 -23.83
C LYS A 252 29.70 -12.32 -23.22
N VAL A 253 28.81 -11.40 -23.60
CA VAL A 253 28.58 -10.19 -22.81
C VAL A 253 27.83 -10.62 -21.56
N THR A 254 28.57 -11.16 -20.60
CA THR A 254 28.09 -11.30 -19.23
C THR A 254 28.02 -9.90 -18.65
N THR A 255 26.87 -9.25 -18.78
CA THR A 255 26.41 -8.23 -17.84
C THR A 255 26.24 -8.89 -16.48
N GLY A 256 27.36 -9.10 -15.80
CA GLY A 256 27.40 -9.71 -14.49
C GLY A 256 26.72 -8.80 -13.49
N ILE A 257 25.42 -9.04 -13.25
CA ILE A 257 24.77 -8.53 -12.05
C ILE A 257 25.62 -9.06 -10.88
N ASN A 258 26.14 -8.12 -10.07
CA ASN A 258 26.84 -8.45 -8.83
C ASN A 258 25.98 -9.47 -8.07
N ARG A 259 26.57 -10.62 -7.69
CA ARG A 259 25.86 -11.73 -7.05
C ARG A 259 25.05 -11.27 -5.84
N GLY A 260 25.58 -10.31 -5.06
CA GLY A 260 24.89 -9.68 -3.94
C GLY A 260 23.69 -8.81 -4.34
N THR A 261 23.75 -8.10 -5.48
CA THR A 261 22.63 -7.29 -6.00
C THR A 261 21.50 -8.18 -6.55
N TYR A 262 21.84 -9.26 -7.27
CA TYR A 262 20.85 -10.27 -7.66
C TYR A 262 20.22 -10.93 -6.42
N GLN A 263 21.07 -11.34 -5.46
CA GLN A 263 20.63 -11.91 -4.20
C GLN A 263 19.72 -10.96 -3.41
N ALA A 264 20.01 -9.66 -3.40
CA ALA A 264 19.16 -8.66 -2.76
C ALA A 264 17.81 -8.50 -3.47
N LEU A 265 17.79 -8.34 -4.79
CA LEU A 265 16.58 -7.98 -5.54
C LEU A 265 15.60 -9.15 -5.77
N HIS A 266 16.10 -10.38 -6.01
CA HIS A 266 15.21 -11.52 -6.23
C HIS A 266 14.44 -11.95 -4.97
N VAL A 267 14.95 -11.59 -3.77
CA VAL A 267 14.22 -11.74 -2.50
C VAL A 267 12.93 -10.91 -2.53
N LEU A 268 12.96 -9.74 -3.17
CA LEU A 268 11.91 -8.72 -3.06
C LEU A 268 10.77 -8.99 -4.04
N LEU A 269 11.12 -9.38 -5.28
CA LEU A 269 10.16 -9.66 -6.36
C LEU A 269 9.20 -10.82 -6.05
N TYR A 270 9.65 -11.78 -5.23
CA TYR A 270 8.85 -12.95 -4.86
C TYR A 270 8.36 -12.93 -3.40
N ARG A 271 8.68 -11.90 -2.60
CA ARG A 271 8.37 -11.86 -1.16
C ARG A 271 6.89 -12.02 -0.85
N SER A 272 6.04 -11.36 -1.63
CA SER A 272 4.57 -11.42 -1.52
C SER A 272 3.95 -11.51 -2.90
N ILE A 273 3.20 -12.58 -3.15
CA ILE A 273 2.60 -12.88 -4.45
C ILE A 273 1.07 -12.86 -4.32
N ASN A 274 0.38 -12.10 -5.19
CA ASN A 274 -1.08 -12.06 -5.25
C ASN A 274 -1.57 -12.58 -6.62
N LEU A 275 -2.22 -13.74 -6.62
CA LEU A 275 -2.68 -14.44 -7.82
C LEU A 275 -4.19 -14.26 -8.01
N ARG A 276 -4.58 -13.38 -8.94
CA ARG A 276 -5.99 -13.07 -9.23
C ARG A 276 -6.49 -13.66 -10.56
N SER A 277 -5.67 -14.42 -11.29
CA SER A 277 -6.06 -15.07 -12.56
C SER A 277 -5.56 -16.52 -12.68
N VAL A 278 -6.27 -17.35 -13.44
CA VAL A 278 -5.92 -18.76 -13.71
C VAL A 278 -4.52 -18.84 -14.34
N GLN A 279 -4.21 -17.91 -15.24
CA GLN A 279 -2.93 -17.76 -15.90
C GLN A 279 -1.80 -17.48 -14.90
N SER A 280 -2.00 -16.56 -13.94
CA SER A 280 -1.00 -16.25 -12.91
C SER A 280 -0.65 -17.46 -12.03
N VAL A 281 -1.64 -18.32 -11.74
CA VAL A 281 -1.43 -19.59 -11.02
C VAL A 281 -0.61 -20.58 -11.83
N THR A 282 -0.94 -20.77 -13.12
CA THR A 282 -0.16 -21.63 -14.03
C THR A 282 1.29 -21.14 -14.15
N SER A 283 1.52 -19.83 -14.27
CA SER A 283 2.86 -19.25 -14.37
C SER A 283 3.68 -19.50 -13.11
N LEU A 284 3.11 -19.33 -11.90
CA LEU A 284 3.82 -19.64 -10.65
C LEU A 284 4.19 -21.13 -10.57
N TYR A 285 3.27 -22.04 -10.94
CA TYR A 285 3.58 -23.46 -11.00
C TYR A 285 4.75 -23.77 -11.94
N GLY A 286 4.77 -23.16 -13.14
CA GLY A 286 5.87 -23.31 -14.10
C GLY A 286 7.22 -22.85 -13.53
N ILE A 287 7.27 -21.65 -12.94
CA ILE A 287 8.48 -21.10 -12.33
C ILE A 287 9.04 -22.05 -11.27
N ILE A 288 8.21 -22.43 -10.29
CA ILE A 288 8.62 -23.20 -9.11
C ILE A 288 8.97 -24.66 -9.45
N THR A 289 8.27 -25.29 -10.38
CA THR A 289 8.42 -26.74 -10.65
C THR A 289 9.24 -27.09 -11.88
N SER A 290 9.56 -26.13 -12.76
CA SER A 290 10.27 -26.42 -14.02
C SER A 290 11.41 -25.46 -14.39
N LEU A 291 11.57 -24.31 -13.73
CA LEU A 291 12.51 -23.27 -14.18
C LEU A 291 13.56 -22.83 -13.13
N GLN A 292 13.21 -22.66 -11.85
CA GLN A 292 14.17 -22.43 -10.74
C GLN A 292 13.54 -22.75 -9.37
N PRO A 293 13.78 -23.94 -8.78
CA PRO A 293 13.28 -24.25 -7.43
C PRO A 293 13.96 -23.42 -6.32
N GLU A 294 15.20 -22.94 -6.52
CA GLU A 294 15.93 -22.13 -5.54
C GLU A 294 15.27 -20.77 -5.23
N HIS A 295 14.34 -20.29 -6.07
CA HIS A 295 13.63 -19.04 -5.83
C HIS A 295 12.42 -19.17 -4.88
N SER A 296 11.98 -20.40 -4.57
CA SER A 296 10.85 -20.62 -3.66
C SER A 296 11.13 -20.14 -2.23
N VAL A 297 12.41 -20.10 -1.82
CA VAL A 297 12.86 -19.68 -0.49
C VAL A 297 12.62 -18.19 -0.22
N TYR A 298 12.28 -17.40 -1.24
CA TYR A 298 11.99 -15.98 -1.08
C TYR A 298 10.50 -15.69 -0.89
N ILE A 299 9.63 -16.66 -1.17
CA ILE A 299 8.18 -16.49 -1.07
C ILE A 299 7.76 -16.61 0.39
N THR A 300 7.55 -15.46 1.03
CA THR A 300 7.07 -15.37 2.43
C THR A 300 5.57 -15.15 2.53
N SER A 301 4.91 -14.69 1.46
CA SER A 301 3.47 -14.43 1.43
C SER A 301 2.86 -14.85 0.09
N LEU A 302 1.78 -15.62 0.13
CA LEU A 302 1.04 -16.06 -1.06
C LEU A 302 -0.47 -15.87 -0.85
N GLN A 303 -1.08 -15.05 -1.69
CA GLN A 303 -2.52 -14.87 -1.79
C GLN A 303 -3.03 -15.43 -3.13
N ILE A 304 -4.13 -16.19 -3.09
CA ILE A 304 -4.83 -16.69 -4.26
C ILE A 304 -6.31 -16.31 -4.16
N GLY A 305 -6.76 -15.51 -5.13
CA GLY A 305 -8.12 -14.95 -5.15
C GLY A 305 -8.24 -13.56 -4.51
N PRO A 306 -9.48 -13.08 -4.29
CA PRO A 306 -9.72 -11.78 -3.67
C PRO A 306 -9.17 -11.71 -2.24
N GLU A 307 -8.98 -10.49 -1.74
CA GLU A 307 -8.57 -10.24 -0.35
C GLU A 307 -9.62 -10.74 0.66
N TRP A 308 -10.90 -10.59 0.30
CA TRP A 308 -12.06 -11.01 1.08
C TRP A 308 -13.03 -11.81 0.19
N CYS A 309 -13.31 -13.07 0.55
CA CYS A 309 -14.14 -13.97 -0.23
C CYS A 309 -15.62 -13.95 0.20
N VAL A 310 -16.42 -13.01 -0.30
CA VAL A 310 -17.79 -12.79 0.18
C VAL A 310 -18.84 -13.39 -0.74
N ASN A 311 -20.02 -13.72 -0.22
CA ASN A 311 -21.15 -14.26 -0.99
C ASN A 311 -20.82 -15.51 -1.85
N ASN A 312 -19.82 -16.29 -1.45
CA ASN A 312 -19.24 -17.42 -2.20
C ASN A 312 -18.61 -17.04 -3.55
N GLU A 313 -18.13 -15.79 -3.71
CA GLU A 313 -17.32 -15.31 -4.84
C GLU A 313 -15.88 -15.86 -4.80
N HIS A 314 -15.76 -17.18 -4.63
CA HIS A 314 -14.48 -17.88 -4.60
C HIS A 314 -13.74 -17.76 -5.93
N PHE A 315 -12.43 -17.62 -5.87
CA PHE A 315 -11.57 -17.84 -7.01
C PHE A 315 -11.66 -19.30 -7.48
N ARG A 316 -12.11 -19.49 -8.72
CA ARG A 316 -12.39 -20.81 -9.30
C ARG A 316 -11.14 -21.39 -9.98
N LEU A 317 -10.36 -22.15 -9.21
CA LEU A 317 -9.35 -23.05 -9.75
C LEU A 317 -10.02 -24.15 -10.59
N ASN A 318 -9.44 -24.45 -11.75
CA ASN A 318 -9.83 -25.62 -12.54
C ASN A 318 -9.34 -26.92 -11.87
N ARG A 319 -9.79 -28.09 -12.33
CA ARG A 319 -9.46 -29.39 -11.71
C ARG A 319 -7.96 -29.74 -11.73
N SER A 320 -7.18 -29.25 -12.69
CA SER A 320 -5.75 -29.53 -12.80
C SER A 320 -4.87 -28.57 -11.98
N LEU A 321 -5.35 -27.36 -11.67
CA LEU A 321 -4.57 -26.37 -10.93
C LEU A 321 -4.47 -26.61 -9.43
N ALA A 322 -5.49 -27.20 -8.77
CA ALA A 322 -5.39 -27.48 -7.33
C ALA A 322 -4.24 -28.49 -6.99
N PRO A 323 -4.06 -29.61 -7.74
CA PRO A 323 -2.88 -30.46 -7.61
C PRO A 323 -1.55 -29.78 -7.97
N GLN A 324 -1.55 -28.83 -8.90
CA GLN A 324 -0.36 -28.03 -9.23
C GLN A 324 0.04 -27.12 -8.06
N LEU A 325 -0.93 -26.42 -7.46
CA LEU A 325 -0.70 -25.57 -6.28
C LEU A 325 -0.26 -26.36 -5.05
N HIS A 326 -0.77 -27.57 -4.84
CA HIS A 326 -0.26 -28.47 -3.79
C HIS A 326 1.27 -28.68 -3.94
N ARG A 327 1.75 -28.96 -5.16
CA ARG A 327 3.19 -29.07 -5.45
C ARG A 327 3.95 -27.77 -5.28
N VAL A 328 3.36 -26.62 -5.59
CA VAL A 328 3.98 -25.31 -5.31
C VAL A 328 4.22 -25.17 -3.80
N LEU A 329 3.20 -25.39 -2.97
CA LEU A 329 3.30 -25.27 -1.51
C LEU A 329 4.35 -26.21 -0.91
N GLN A 330 4.49 -27.43 -1.43
CA GLN A 330 5.55 -28.37 -1.03
C GLN A 330 6.99 -27.85 -1.26
N ASN A 331 7.17 -26.76 -2.02
CA ASN A 331 8.47 -26.13 -2.26
C ASN A 331 8.65 -24.79 -1.52
N LEU A 332 7.62 -24.20 -0.90
CA LEU A 332 7.69 -22.86 -0.30
C LEU A 332 8.16 -22.86 1.17
N GLY A 333 9.38 -23.34 1.44
CA GLY A 333 9.87 -23.55 2.82
C GLY A 333 9.85 -22.32 3.76
N ASN A 334 9.93 -21.10 3.21
CA ASN A 334 9.93 -19.86 4.00
C ASN A 334 8.56 -19.13 4.03
N LEU A 335 7.47 -19.82 3.64
CA LEU A 335 6.14 -19.22 3.62
C LEU A 335 5.64 -18.90 5.04
N LYS A 336 5.26 -17.64 5.25
CA LYS A 336 4.74 -17.11 6.52
C LYS A 336 3.29 -16.65 6.46
N SER A 337 2.84 -16.21 5.29
CA SER A 337 1.45 -15.81 5.03
C SER A 337 0.87 -16.62 3.89
N LEU A 338 -0.31 -17.20 4.10
CA LEU A 338 -1.06 -17.92 3.06
C LEU A 338 -2.53 -17.54 3.11
N SER A 339 -3.05 -16.97 2.02
CA SER A 339 -4.46 -16.62 1.86
C SER A 339 -5.07 -17.34 0.65
N LEU A 340 -6.10 -18.16 0.89
CA LEU A 340 -6.73 -19.07 -0.06
C LEU A 340 -8.22 -18.80 -0.19
N ALA A 341 -8.57 -17.72 -0.88
CA ALA A 341 -9.94 -17.34 -1.27
C ALA A 341 -10.46 -18.19 -2.44
N ILE A 342 -10.35 -19.52 -2.33
CA ILE A 342 -10.64 -20.53 -3.36
C ILE A 342 -11.83 -21.42 -2.96
N THR A 343 -12.38 -22.15 -3.94
CA THR A 343 -13.54 -23.03 -3.69
C THR A 343 -13.23 -24.10 -2.63
N PRO A 344 -14.19 -24.50 -1.78
CA PRO A 344 -13.95 -25.50 -0.73
C PRO A 344 -13.38 -26.82 -1.23
N ASN A 345 -13.81 -27.28 -2.41
CA ASN A 345 -13.29 -28.50 -3.04
C ASN A 345 -11.82 -28.34 -3.45
N ALA A 346 -11.43 -27.17 -3.98
CA ALA A 346 -10.04 -26.91 -4.34
C ALA A 346 -9.15 -26.80 -3.10
N LEU A 347 -9.62 -26.17 -2.02
CA LEU A 347 -8.90 -26.13 -0.74
C LEU A 347 -8.68 -27.54 -0.19
N ASN A 348 -9.72 -28.38 -0.20
CA ASN A 348 -9.60 -29.75 0.29
C ASN A 348 -8.59 -30.58 -0.53
N VAL A 349 -8.60 -30.46 -1.86
CA VAL A 349 -7.60 -31.12 -2.73
C VAL A 349 -6.18 -30.60 -2.45
N LEU A 350 -6.03 -29.30 -2.22
CA LEU A 350 -4.75 -28.64 -1.98
C LEU A 350 -4.14 -29.01 -0.61
N LEU A 351 -4.94 -29.08 0.46
CA LEU A 351 -4.46 -29.41 1.81
C LEU A 351 -4.38 -30.91 2.10
N ASN A 352 -5.09 -31.76 1.36
CA ASN A 352 -5.14 -33.19 1.64
C ASN A 352 -3.75 -33.85 1.52
N ASN A 353 -3.26 -34.37 2.64
CA ASN A 353 -1.92 -34.95 2.79
C ASN A 353 -0.78 -33.99 2.39
N LEU A 354 -1.00 -32.67 2.49
CA LEU A 354 0.07 -31.68 2.30
C LEU A 354 1.06 -31.78 3.46
N VAL A 355 2.29 -32.21 3.14
CA VAL A 355 3.45 -32.06 4.02
C VAL A 355 3.97 -30.64 3.81
N ALA A 356 3.63 -29.72 4.71
CA ALA A 356 4.02 -28.32 4.61
C ALA A 356 5.49 -28.16 5.06
N PRO A 357 6.42 -27.66 4.20
CA PRO A 357 7.80 -27.41 4.59
C PRO A 357 7.97 -26.09 5.37
N PHE A 358 6.87 -25.49 5.83
CA PHE A 358 6.79 -24.12 6.33
C PHE A 358 5.92 -24.02 7.59
N HIS A 359 6.06 -22.90 8.31
CA HIS A 359 5.29 -22.58 9.51
C HIS A 359 4.70 -21.18 9.38
N LEU A 360 3.40 -21.12 9.11
CA LEU A 360 2.66 -19.87 8.90
C LEU A 360 2.50 -19.06 10.19
N ASP A 361 2.71 -17.76 10.08
CA ASP A 361 2.33 -16.79 11.10
C ASP A 361 0.88 -16.35 10.89
N THR A 362 0.44 -16.25 9.63
CA THR A 362 -0.92 -15.87 9.24
C THR A 362 -1.52 -16.80 8.19
N PHE A 363 -2.74 -17.29 8.41
CA PHE A 363 -3.46 -18.14 7.47
C PHE A 363 -4.90 -17.66 7.26
N ALA A 364 -5.35 -17.56 6.00
CA ALA A 364 -6.73 -17.24 5.67
C ALA A 364 -7.27 -18.19 4.57
N HIS A 365 -8.55 -18.56 4.64
CA HIS A 365 -9.19 -19.40 3.63
C HIS A 365 -10.70 -19.18 3.55
N SER A 366 -11.29 -19.54 2.40
CA SER A 366 -12.75 -19.56 2.20
C SER A 366 -13.39 -20.95 2.16
N GLY A 367 -12.65 -21.99 2.57
CA GLY A 367 -13.17 -23.37 2.62
C GLY A 367 -14.04 -23.70 3.84
N LYS A 368 -14.54 -24.94 3.85
CA LYS A 368 -15.30 -25.57 4.95
C LYS A 368 -14.37 -26.34 5.88
N LEU A 369 -14.84 -26.67 7.09
CA LEU A 369 -14.08 -27.55 7.97
C LEU A 369 -14.03 -28.97 7.39
N SER A 370 -12.83 -29.46 7.09
CA SER A 370 -12.58 -30.83 6.62
C SER A 370 -11.42 -31.45 7.39
N THR A 371 -11.30 -32.79 7.34
CA THR A 371 -10.17 -33.51 7.96
C THR A 371 -8.82 -33.06 7.40
N ALA A 372 -8.77 -32.66 6.11
CA ALA A 372 -7.55 -32.13 5.49
C ALA A 372 -7.18 -30.75 6.07
N LEU A 373 -8.17 -29.86 6.24
CA LEU A 373 -7.96 -28.55 6.85
C LEU A 373 -7.55 -28.68 8.33
N LEU A 374 -8.24 -29.53 9.10
CA LEU A 374 -7.93 -29.72 10.53
C LEU A 374 -6.50 -30.23 10.73
N ARG A 375 -6.11 -31.29 9.99
CA ARG A 375 -4.74 -31.83 10.02
C ARG A 375 -3.67 -30.84 9.55
N PHE A 376 -4.03 -29.90 8.67
CA PHE A 376 -3.13 -28.82 8.28
C PHE A 376 -2.95 -27.82 9.43
N LEU A 377 -4.03 -27.40 10.10
CA LEU A 377 -3.96 -26.51 11.27
C LEU A 377 -3.19 -27.13 12.44
N GLU A 378 -3.33 -28.45 12.67
CA GLU A 378 -2.55 -29.21 13.66
C GLU A 378 -1.03 -29.17 13.41
N GLN A 379 -0.59 -28.99 12.16
CA GLN A 379 0.82 -28.85 11.79
C GLN A 379 1.34 -27.39 11.86
N GLN A 380 0.46 -26.42 12.13
CA GLN A 380 0.74 -24.99 12.00
C GLN A 380 0.50 -24.25 13.32
N SER A 381 1.16 -24.70 14.39
CA SER A 381 1.05 -24.14 15.74
C SER A 381 1.51 -22.67 15.86
N SER A 382 2.30 -22.17 14.91
CA SER A 382 2.78 -20.78 14.83
C SER A 382 1.74 -19.75 14.37
N ILE A 383 0.52 -20.19 13.98
CA ILE A 383 -0.50 -19.27 13.47
C ILE A 383 -0.97 -18.34 14.60
N THR A 384 -0.60 -17.06 14.47
CA THR A 384 -1.08 -15.96 15.33
C THR A 384 -2.33 -15.29 14.78
N LYS A 385 -2.54 -15.37 13.45
CA LYS A 385 -3.72 -14.86 12.75
C LYS A 385 -4.42 -15.91 11.91
N LEU A 386 -5.69 -16.20 12.21
CA LEU A 386 -6.56 -17.07 11.40
C LEU A 386 -7.72 -16.28 10.79
N GLY A 387 -7.91 -16.41 9.47
CA GLY A 387 -9.02 -15.79 8.72
C GLY A 387 -9.95 -16.80 8.08
N TRP A 388 -11.15 -16.99 8.63
CA TRP A 388 -12.16 -17.91 8.15
C TRP A 388 -13.22 -17.20 7.31
N GLN A 389 -12.95 -17.08 6.01
CA GLN A 389 -13.80 -16.38 5.03
C GLN A 389 -14.89 -17.27 4.40
N GLY A 390 -15.05 -18.51 4.88
CA GLY A 390 -16.13 -19.42 4.48
C GLY A 390 -17.29 -19.37 5.47
N ALA A 391 -18.53 -19.54 5.00
CA ALA A 391 -19.67 -19.75 5.89
C ALA A 391 -19.50 -21.07 6.67
N MET A 392 -19.72 -21.04 7.99
CA MET A 392 -19.68 -22.22 8.86
C MET A 392 -21.07 -22.59 9.39
N SER A 393 -21.45 -23.85 9.24
CA SER A 393 -22.58 -24.41 10.00
C SER A 393 -22.23 -24.55 11.48
N GLN A 394 -23.23 -24.53 12.37
CA GLN A 394 -22.98 -24.69 13.82
C GLN A 394 -22.23 -25.99 14.13
N ARG A 395 -22.55 -27.10 13.43
CA ARG A 395 -21.80 -28.37 13.56
C ARG A 395 -20.31 -28.24 13.26
N GLU A 396 -19.92 -27.44 12.26
CA GLU A 396 -18.50 -27.19 11.95
C GLU A 396 -17.84 -26.36 13.05
N VAL A 397 -18.55 -25.35 13.59
CA VAL A 397 -18.07 -24.57 14.74
C VAL A 397 -17.87 -25.45 15.97
N ASP A 398 -18.85 -26.27 16.33
CA ASP A 398 -18.78 -27.18 17.48
C ASP A 398 -17.62 -28.18 17.32
N SER A 399 -17.46 -28.73 16.11
CA SER A 399 -16.37 -29.68 15.80
C SER A 399 -15.00 -29.03 15.92
N LEU A 400 -14.84 -27.77 15.47
CA LEU A 400 -13.59 -27.03 15.63
C LEU A 400 -13.36 -26.67 17.11
N TYR A 401 -14.39 -26.20 17.82
CA TYR A 401 -14.34 -25.87 19.24
C TYR A 401 -13.79 -27.05 20.06
N PHE A 402 -14.41 -28.23 19.96
CA PHE A 402 -13.95 -29.42 20.69
C PHE A 402 -12.56 -29.90 20.26
N SER A 403 -12.16 -29.68 19.00
CA SER A 403 -10.80 -29.98 18.53
C SER A 403 -9.76 -29.04 19.17
N VAL A 404 -10.08 -27.74 19.30
CA VAL A 404 -9.19 -26.71 19.88
C VAL A 404 -9.17 -26.80 21.41
N GLU A 405 -10.29 -27.13 22.04
CA GLU A 405 -10.41 -27.37 23.48
C GLU A 405 -9.67 -28.66 23.89
N GLY A 406 -9.88 -29.76 23.16
CA GLY A 406 -9.26 -31.06 23.42
C GLY A 406 -7.78 -31.16 23.03
N ASN A 407 -7.25 -30.24 22.22
CA ASN A 407 -5.85 -30.21 21.82
C ASN A 407 -5.21 -28.83 22.09
N PRO A 408 -4.48 -28.66 23.21
CA PRO A 408 -3.76 -27.42 23.51
C PRO A 408 -2.71 -27.02 22.46
N GLY A 409 -2.20 -27.97 21.67
CA GLY A 409 -1.24 -27.72 20.58
C GLY A 409 -1.87 -27.23 19.28
N LEU A 410 -3.20 -27.23 19.16
CA LEU A 410 -3.91 -26.67 17.99
C LEU A 410 -4.14 -25.17 18.19
N LEU A 411 -3.57 -24.34 17.32
CA LEU A 411 -3.69 -22.87 17.37
C LEU A 411 -3.34 -22.25 18.76
N PRO A 412 -2.18 -22.58 19.39
CA PRO A 412 -1.83 -22.10 20.73
C PRO A 412 -1.57 -20.59 20.78
N GLU A 413 -0.89 -20.05 19.76
CA GLU A 413 -0.49 -18.63 19.68
C GLU A 413 -1.56 -17.71 19.05
N LEU A 414 -2.79 -18.19 18.88
CA LEU A 414 -3.85 -17.49 18.16
C LEU A 414 -4.32 -16.23 18.92
N GLU A 415 -4.00 -15.07 18.36
CA GLU A 415 -4.29 -13.75 18.93
C GLU A 415 -5.28 -12.94 18.08
N VAL A 416 -5.27 -13.18 16.76
CA VAL A 416 -6.13 -12.50 15.77
C VAL A 416 -7.06 -13.51 15.08
N LEU A 417 -8.37 -13.28 15.15
CA LEU A 417 -9.36 -14.14 14.51
C LEU A 417 -10.33 -13.34 13.64
N GLU A 418 -10.41 -13.68 12.35
CA GLU A 418 -11.34 -13.08 11.40
C GLU A 418 -12.35 -14.15 10.96
N GLY A 419 -13.65 -13.85 10.96
CA GLY A 419 -14.65 -14.86 10.57
C GLY A 419 -16.08 -14.56 11.03
N PRO A 420 -17.00 -15.53 10.87
CA PRO A 420 -18.40 -15.38 11.24
C PRO A 420 -18.58 -15.38 12.77
N LEU A 421 -19.59 -14.65 13.25
CA LEU A 421 -19.87 -14.45 14.69
C LEU A 421 -19.92 -15.76 15.50
N ASN A 422 -20.44 -16.84 14.91
CA ASN A 422 -20.52 -18.15 15.56
C ASN A 422 -19.14 -18.80 15.76
N LEU A 423 -18.16 -18.55 14.88
CA LEU A 423 -16.77 -18.96 15.09
C LEU A 423 -16.10 -18.08 16.15
N LEU A 424 -16.28 -16.75 16.06
CA LEU A 424 -15.66 -15.81 17.00
C LEU A 424 -16.09 -16.10 18.44
N LYS A 425 -17.40 -16.21 18.70
CA LYS A 425 -17.95 -16.50 20.04
C LYS A 425 -17.39 -17.81 20.63
N ALA A 426 -17.08 -18.79 19.79
CA ALA A 426 -16.59 -20.10 20.22
C ALA A 426 -15.11 -20.04 20.63
N LEU A 427 -14.25 -19.43 19.81
CA LEU A 427 -12.80 -19.49 20.04
C LEU A 427 -12.27 -18.45 21.05
N ILE A 428 -12.89 -17.26 21.20
CA ILE A 428 -12.44 -16.25 22.18
C ILE A 428 -12.47 -16.75 23.63
N GLN A 429 -13.30 -17.74 23.93
CA GLN A 429 -13.44 -18.36 25.26
C GLN A 429 -12.33 -19.38 25.57
N ILE A 430 -11.65 -19.92 24.54
CA ILE A 430 -10.67 -21.00 24.67
C ILE A 430 -9.29 -20.69 24.05
N ARG A 431 -9.11 -19.51 23.45
CA ARG A 431 -7.81 -18.97 23.01
C ARG A 431 -7.68 -17.49 23.35
N ARG A 432 -6.43 -17.01 23.47
CA ARG A 432 -6.07 -15.65 23.93
C ARG A 432 -6.24 -14.59 22.82
N ILE A 433 -7.39 -14.60 22.17
CA ILE A 433 -7.72 -13.71 21.06
C ILE A 433 -8.10 -12.33 21.61
N SER A 434 -7.30 -11.31 21.33
CA SER A 434 -7.53 -9.91 21.69
C SER A 434 -8.05 -9.07 20.50
N ARG A 435 -7.92 -9.59 19.28
CA ARG A 435 -8.22 -8.87 18.03
C ARG A 435 -9.17 -9.69 17.17
N VAL A 436 -10.37 -9.18 16.90
CA VAL A 436 -11.40 -9.92 16.15
C VAL A 436 -11.92 -9.11 14.96
N THR A 437 -12.11 -9.75 13.81
CA THR A 437 -12.75 -9.14 12.62
C THR A 437 -14.01 -9.92 12.27
N ILE A 438 -15.17 -9.27 12.36
CA ILE A 438 -16.48 -9.85 12.04
C ILE A 438 -16.69 -9.85 10.53
N PHE A 439 -17.09 -11.01 10.01
CA PHE A 439 -17.24 -11.29 8.59
C PHE A 439 -18.52 -12.09 8.29
N GLN A 440 -19.17 -11.83 7.15
CA GLN A 440 -20.44 -12.43 6.69
C GLN A 440 -21.63 -12.31 7.67
N TRP A 441 -22.56 -11.43 7.33
CA TRP A 441 -23.76 -11.12 8.12
C TRP A 441 -24.81 -12.23 8.01
N LEU A 442 -24.74 -13.21 8.92
CA LEU A 442 -25.92 -14.01 9.25
C LEU A 442 -26.93 -13.07 9.93
N GLY A 443 -27.91 -12.57 9.17
CA GLY A 443 -28.89 -11.54 9.58
C GLY A 443 -29.91 -11.95 10.65
N TYR A 444 -29.48 -12.74 11.63
CA TYR A 444 -30.27 -13.14 12.79
C TYR A 444 -29.75 -12.43 14.04
N TYR A 445 -30.59 -11.58 14.62
CA TYR A 445 -30.34 -10.83 15.85
C TYR A 445 -29.75 -11.66 16.99
N SER A 446 -30.16 -12.94 17.12
CA SER A 446 -29.70 -13.84 18.19
C SER A 446 -28.19 -14.04 18.22
N TYR A 447 -27.52 -14.13 17.06
CA TYR A 447 -26.06 -14.32 17.02
C TYR A 447 -25.28 -13.10 17.52
N ILE A 448 -25.84 -11.90 17.43
CA ILE A 448 -25.21 -10.67 17.96
C ILE A 448 -25.28 -10.72 19.49
N GLU A 449 -26.44 -10.98 20.08
CA GLU A 449 -26.60 -11.05 21.54
C GLU A 449 -25.79 -12.21 22.16
N GLU A 450 -25.75 -13.37 21.51
CA GLU A 450 -24.88 -14.49 21.91
C GLU A 450 -23.39 -14.12 21.85
N PHE A 451 -22.96 -13.39 20.82
CA PHE A 451 -21.59 -12.91 20.70
C PHE A 451 -21.28 -11.89 21.81
N LEU A 452 -22.13 -10.88 22.03
CA LEU A 452 -22.01 -9.89 23.10
C LEU A 452 -21.92 -10.55 24.49
N ALA A 453 -22.68 -11.62 24.73
CA ALA A 453 -22.58 -12.42 25.95
C ALA A 453 -21.23 -13.16 26.04
N SER A 454 -20.78 -13.80 24.95
CA SER A 454 -19.51 -14.57 24.93
C SER A 454 -18.26 -13.72 25.15
N ILE A 455 -18.28 -12.43 24.81
CA ILE A 455 -17.12 -11.55 24.99
C ILE A 455 -16.82 -11.30 26.49
N LYS A 456 -17.83 -11.39 27.36
CA LYS A 456 -17.63 -11.37 28.82
C LYS A 456 -16.91 -12.62 29.35
N LEU A 457 -16.83 -13.66 28.53
CA LEU A 457 -16.18 -14.94 28.80
C LEU A 457 -14.87 -15.10 28.00
N ALA A 458 -14.42 -14.06 27.29
CA ALA A 458 -13.18 -14.11 26.54
C ALA A 458 -11.96 -14.27 27.46
N MET A 459 -10.96 -15.05 27.04
CA MET A 459 -9.75 -15.31 27.84
C MET A 459 -8.90 -14.07 28.10
N VAL A 460 -9.00 -13.07 27.23
CA VAL A 460 -8.31 -11.78 27.31
C VAL A 460 -9.25 -10.67 26.83
N PRO A 461 -9.04 -9.41 27.25
CA PRO A 461 -9.86 -8.30 26.78
C PRO A 461 -9.72 -8.09 25.26
N ILE A 462 -10.84 -7.77 24.59
CA ILE A 462 -10.83 -7.42 23.17
C ILE A 462 -10.37 -5.96 23.03
N THR A 463 -9.21 -5.77 22.41
CA THR A 463 -8.58 -4.46 22.22
C THR A 463 -8.74 -3.94 20.79
N GLN A 464 -8.98 -4.81 19.81
CA GLN A 464 -9.27 -4.43 18.42
C GLN A 464 -10.51 -5.15 17.90
N LEU A 465 -11.41 -4.38 17.28
CA LEU A 465 -12.60 -4.86 16.61
C LEU A 465 -12.61 -4.42 15.14
N GLY A 466 -12.69 -5.38 14.24
CA GLY A 466 -12.84 -5.20 12.80
C GLY A 466 -14.24 -5.58 12.33
N PHE A 467 -14.70 -4.94 11.26
CA PHE A 467 -15.90 -5.30 10.50
C PHE A 467 -15.58 -5.33 9.00
N VAL A 468 -16.12 -6.31 8.28
CA VAL A 468 -16.03 -6.38 6.81
C VAL A 468 -17.43 -6.19 6.23
N ASP A 469 -17.71 -4.97 5.78
CA ASP A 469 -19.04 -4.52 5.34
C ASP A 469 -19.21 -4.70 3.83
N ASP A 470 -19.95 -5.73 3.43
CA ASP A 470 -20.37 -5.99 2.05
C ASP A 470 -21.83 -5.60 1.76
N VAL A 471 -22.50 -4.90 2.68
CA VAL A 471 -23.90 -4.51 2.52
C VAL A 471 -24.02 -3.42 1.45
N PRO A 472 -24.88 -3.53 0.42
CA PRO A 472 -24.97 -2.50 -0.61
C PRO A 472 -25.40 -1.14 -0.05
N ILE A 473 -24.90 -0.06 -0.64
CA ILE A 473 -25.12 1.29 -0.16
C ILE A 473 -26.60 1.70 -0.25
N GLY A 474 -27.06 2.54 0.68
CA GLY A 474 -28.45 3.01 0.74
C GLY A 474 -29.51 1.97 1.15
N THR A 475 -29.15 0.71 1.41
CA THR A 475 -30.12 -0.38 1.71
C THR A 475 -30.74 -0.33 3.12
N GLY A 476 -30.51 0.73 3.89
CA GLY A 476 -31.33 1.05 5.08
C GLY A 476 -31.17 0.16 6.31
N TRP A 477 -30.13 -0.69 6.41
CA TRP A 477 -29.88 -1.57 7.56
C TRP A 477 -29.37 -0.86 8.84
N ILE A 478 -29.90 0.34 9.12
CA ILE A 478 -29.67 1.14 10.33
C ILE A 478 -30.34 0.40 11.50
N GLY A 479 -29.60 -0.56 12.07
CA GLY A 479 -30.09 -1.40 13.16
C GLY A 479 -29.36 -2.73 13.31
N ILE A 480 -28.90 -3.35 12.22
CA ILE A 480 -28.17 -4.65 12.25
C ILE A 480 -26.85 -4.69 11.46
N GLY A 481 -26.55 -3.66 10.64
CA GLY A 481 -25.20 -3.51 10.08
C GLY A 481 -24.17 -3.21 11.17
N TRP A 482 -22.90 -3.08 10.77
CA TRP A 482 -21.78 -2.84 11.69
C TRP A 482 -21.99 -1.63 12.62
N ILE A 483 -22.63 -0.54 12.14
CA ILE A 483 -23.03 0.63 12.98
C ILE A 483 -23.97 0.20 14.13
N GLY A 484 -24.96 -0.64 13.84
CA GLY A 484 -25.91 -1.13 14.84
C GLY A 484 -25.26 -2.06 15.87
N ILE A 485 -24.20 -2.78 15.50
CA ILE A 485 -23.41 -3.59 16.43
C ILE A 485 -22.51 -2.67 17.26
N ALA A 486 -21.80 -1.72 16.64
CA ALA A 486 -21.00 -0.70 17.33
C ALA A 486 -21.79 0.03 18.42
N LYS A 487 -23.03 0.49 18.14
CA LYS A 487 -23.92 1.09 19.15
C LYS A 487 -24.26 0.16 20.31
N ARG A 488 -24.46 -1.15 20.08
CA ARG A 488 -24.72 -2.14 21.15
C ARG A 488 -23.48 -2.50 21.96
N LEU A 489 -22.30 -2.38 21.37
CA LEU A 489 -21.04 -2.65 22.06
C LEU A 489 -20.73 -1.57 23.12
N GLN A 490 -21.17 -0.32 22.91
CA GLN A 490 -21.01 0.77 23.87
C GLN A 490 -21.63 0.47 25.24
N SER A 491 -22.79 -0.21 25.28
CA SER A 491 -23.46 -0.60 26.53
C SER A 491 -22.88 -1.86 27.17
N THR A 492 -21.83 -2.44 26.60
CA THR A 492 -21.20 -3.68 27.07
C THR A 492 -19.86 -3.39 27.75
N PRO A 493 -19.72 -3.52 29.09
CA PRO A 493 -18.49 -3.16 29.82
C PRO A 493 -17.21 -3.86 29.34
N ALA A 494 -17.32 -5.01 28.67
CA ALA A 494 -16.18 -5.71 28.09
C ALA A 494 -15.48 -4.95 26.94
N PHE A 495 -16.09 -3.91 26.39
CA PHE A 495 -15.49 -3.01 25.39
C PHE A 495 -14.92 -1.71 25.97
N SER A 496 -14.87 -1.58 27.30
CA SER A 496 -14.13 -0.51 27.98
C SER A 496 -12.62 -0.51 27.65
N THR A 497 -12.08 -1.63 27.16
CA THR A 497 -10.68 -1.78 26.72
C THR A 497 -10.48 -1.70 25.20
N LEU A 498 -11.52 -1.37 24.43
CA LEU A 498 -11.43 -1.29 22.97
C LEU A 498 -10.60 -0.07 22.55
N LYS A 499 -9.42 -0.32 21.97
CA LYS A 499 -8.47 0.70 21.50
C LYS A 499 -8.62 0.99 20.01
N GLU A 500 -8.93 -0.03 19.22
CA GLU A 500 -9.04 0.10 17.76
C GLU A 500 -10.38 -0.41 17.23
N LEU A 501 -11.06 0.44 16.45
CA LEU A 501 -12.23 0.06 15.66
C LEU A 501 -11.91 0.22 14.17
N ARG A 502 -12.09 -0.85 13.41
CA ARG A 502 -11.80 -0.89 11.96
C ARG A 502 -13.01 -1.35 11.16
N VAL A 503 -13.25 -0.73 10.02
CA VAL A 503 -14.29 -1.13 9.05
C VAL A 503 -13.66 -1.19 7.66
N VAL A 504 -13.81 -2.32 6.99
CA VAL A 504 -13.40 -2.52 5.59
C VAL A 504 -14.65 -2.61 4.73
N LYS A 505 -14.91 -1.60 3.91
CA LYS A 505 -16.02 -1.57 2.97
C LYS A 505 -15.69 -2.37 1.71
N LEU A 506 -16.56 -3.30 1.38
CA LEU A 506 -16.55 -4.04 0.13
C LEU A 506 -17.69 -3.52 -0.75
N PHE A 507 -17.33 -2.91 -1.87
CA PHE A 507 -18.29 -2.38 -2.82
C PHE A 507 -18.66 -3.48 -3.82
N ARG A 508 -19.96 -3.70 -4.01
CA ARG A 508 -20.48 -4.70 -4.94
C ARG A 508 -20.58 -4.10 -6.33
N LYS A 509 -19.83 -4.69 -7.25
CA LYS A 509 -19.89 -4.43 -8.69
C LYS A 509 -21.35 -4.48 -9.18
N SER A 510 -21.72 -3.56 -10.07
CA SER A 510 -23.07 -3.29 -10.61
C SER A 510 -24.14 -2.78 -9.64
N VAL A 511 -23.90 -2.76 -8.32
CA VAL A 511 -24.85 -2.17 -7.35
C VAL A 511 -24.33 -0.83 -6.83
N ASP A 512 -23.03 -0.76 -6.52
CA ASP A 512 -22.38 0.44 -6.01
C ASP A 512 -21.60 1.23 -7.11
N ASP A 513 -21.88 0.96 -8.39
CA ASP A 513 -21.20 1.58 -9.57
C ASP A 513 -21.49 3.10 -9.74
N TYR A 514 -22.30 3.71 -8.87
CA TYR A 514 -22.79 5.10 -9.01
C TYR A 514 -21.87 6.20 -8.45
N GLY A 515 -20.66 5.88 -7.99
CA GLY A 515 -19.77 6.85 -7.36
C GLY A 515 -20.25 7.20 -5.94
N PRO A 516 -20.02 6.30 -4.96
CA PRO A 516 -20.64 6.37 -3.64
C PRO A 516 -20.16 7.60 -2.86
N LYS A 517 -21.07 8.27 -2.18
CA LYS A 517 -20.75 9.39 -1.29
C LYS A 517 -20.63 8.88 0.14
N ILE A 518 -19.77 9.53 0.92
CA ILE A 518 -19.58 9.23 2.34
C ILE A 518 -20.89 9.31 3.15
N GLY A 519 -21.79 10.25 2.82
CA GLY A 519 -23.12 10.35 3.43
C GLY A 519 -24.06 9.16 3.15
N ASP A 520 -23.84 8.41 2.06
CA ASP A 520 -24.61 7.19 1.77
C ASP A 520 -24.15 6.00 2.63
N VAL A 521 -22.96 6.10 3.24
CA VAL A 521 -22.34 5.10 4.11
C VAL A 521 -22.52 5.43 5.60
N PHE A 522 -22.52 6.72 5.96
CA PHE A 522 -22.85 7.21 7.30
C PHE A 522 -24.16 8.02 7.31
N PRO A 523 -25.33 7.41 7.04
CA PRO A 523 -26.61 8.12 6.93
C PRO A 523 -27.22 8.56 8.29
N SER A 524 -26.46 8.47 9.39
CA SER A 524 -26.94 8.85 10.73
C SER A 524 -26.76 10.35 10.98
N ASN A 525 -27.56 10.93 11.87
CA ASN A 525 -27.38 12.31 12.33
C ASN A 525 -27.51 12.35 13.88
N PRO A 526 -26.42 12.61 14.63
CA PRO A 526 -25.06 12.83 14.14
C PRO A 526 -24.44 11.54 13.55
N PRO A 527 -23.52 11.65 12.57
CA PRO A 527 -23.08 10.49 11.78
C PRO A 527 -22.23 9.46 12.53
N PHE A 528 -21.61 9.85 13.66
CA PHE A 528 -20.62 9.05 14.38
C PHE A 528 -21.01 8.73 15.84
N ASP A 529 -22.30 8.82 16.20
CA ASP A 529 -22.82 8.42 17.52
C ASP A 529 -22.56 6.95 17.90
N PHE A 530 -22.11 6.12 16.95
CA PHE A 530 -21.61 4.79 17.21
C PHE A 530 -20.18 4.73 17.80
N LEU A 531 -19.50 5.87 17.99
CA LEU A 531 -18.14 5.99 18.53
C LEU A 531 -18.06 6.51 19.98
N HIS A 532 -18.89 6.02 20.90
CA HIS A 532 -18.74 6.31 22.34
C HIS A 532 -18.01 5.17 23.06
N PHE A 533 -16.68 5.18 23.01
CA PHE A 533 -15.82 4.19 23.66
C PHE A 533 -14.68 4.90 24.39
N GLU A 534 -14.63 4.79 25.72
CA GLU A 534 -13.72 5.59 26.55
C GLU A 534 -12.24 5.41 26.19
N ALA A 535 -11.81 4.18 25.86
CA ALA A 535 -10.42 3.83 25.55
C ALA A 535 -10.08 3.81 24.04
N LEU A 536 -10.99 4.26 23.16
CA LEU A 536 -10.78 4.17 21.72
C LEU A 536 -9.72 5.17 21.27
N GLU A 537 -8.57 4.65 20.85
CA GLU A 537 -7.38 5.39 20.41
C GLU A 537 -7.41 5.63 18.89
N LYS A 538 -7.98 4.68 18.13
CA LYS A 538 -8.00 4.70 16.66
C LYS A 538 -9.34 4.24 16.07
N PHE A 539 -9.87 5.02 15.12
CA PHE A 539 -10.95 4.61 14.21
C PHE A 539 -10.43 4.58 12.75
N GLU A 540 -10.65 3.49 12.04
CA GLU A 540 -10.26 3.32 10.62
C GLU A 540 -11.43 2.81 9.80
N PHE A 541 -11.95 3.64 8.90
CA PHE A 541 -12.84 3.24 7.82
C PHE A 541 -12.06 3.20 6.51
N THR A 542 -12.01 2.05 5.86
CA THR A 542 -11.25 1.82 4.62
C THR A 542 -12.05 0.96 3.64
N HIS A 543 -11.46 0.63 2.49
CA HIS A 543 -12.05 -0.24 1.49
C HIS A 543 -11.09 -1.36 1.08
N SER A 544 -11.60 -2.43 0.46
CA SER A 544 -10.75 -3.50 -0.07
C SER A 544 -9.92 -3.07 -1.28
N THR A 545 -8.82 -3.79 -1.51
CA THR A 545 -7.89 -3.53 -2.62
C THR A 545 -8.48 -3.90 -3.99
N GLY A 546 -8.49 -2.93 -4.92
CA GLY A 546 -8.94 -3.08 -6.31
C GLY A 546 -10.42 -2.75 -6.54
N VAL A 547 -10.91 -1.69 -5.87
CA VAL A 547 -12.28 -1.19 -6.00
C VAL A 547 -12.26 0.18 -6.69
N ARG A 548 -12.93 0.27 -7.84
CA ARG A 548 -12.95 1.45 -8.74
C ARG A 548 -13.57 2.72 -8.15
N HIS A 549 -14.29 2.60 -7.04
CA HIS A 549 -15.29 3.56 -6.58
C HIS A 549 -15.21 3.77 -5.06
N ALA A 550 -14.11 4.38 -4.59
CA ALA A 550 -14.09 5.08 -3.32
C ALA A 550 -14.60 6.53 -3.50
N PRO A 551 -15.19 7.18 -2.48
CA PRO A 551 -15.36 8.62 -2.50
C PRO A 551 -13.97 9.27 -2.65
N PRO A 552 -13.78 10.26 -3.54
CA PRO A 552 -12.50 10.96 -3.62
C PRO A 552 -12.23 11.69 -2.29
N PRO A 553 -10.97 11.78 -1.81
CA PRO A 553 -10.63 12.44 -0.53
C PRO A 553 -11.28 13.81 -0.32
N VAL A 554 -11.33 14.64 -1.37
CA VAL A 554 -12.00 15.96 -1.35
C VAL A 554 -13.47 15.87 -0.93
N GLY A 555 -14.21 14.84 -1.40
CA GLY A 555 -15.60 14.62 -1.02
C GLY A 555 -15.80 14.04 0.38
N VAL A 556 -14.74 13.49 0.99
CA VAL A 556 -14.70 13.13 2.41
C VAL A 556 -14.53 14.40 3.24
N ASP A 557 -13.54 15.24 2.89
CA ASP A 557 -13.20 16.45 3.64
C ASP A 557 -14.36 17.48 3.62
N GLU A 558 -14.99 17.73 2.46
CA GLU A 558 -16.15 18.62 2.34
C GLU A 558 -17.33 18.18 3.23
N TRP A 559 -17.60 16.88 3.28
CA TRP A 559 -18.67 16.31 4.09
C TRP A 559 -18.34 16.35 5.59
N LEU A 560 -17.09 16.10 5.96
CA LEU A 560 -16.62 16.27 7.35
C LEU A 560 -16.74 17.73 7.80
N ILE A 561 -16.42 18.69 6.93
CA ILE A 561 -16.60 20.13 7.23
C ILE A 561 -18.08 20.44 7.43
N PHE A 562 -18.96 19.96 6.54
CA PHE A 562 -20.41 20.14 6.65
C PHE A 562 -20.98 19.59 7.97
N HIS A 563 -20.51 18.43 8.42
CA HIS A 563 -20.90 17.82 9.70
C HIS A 563 -20.08 18.29 10.92
N GLN A 564 -19.18 19.27 10.76
CA GLN A 564 -18.27 19.78 11.81
C GLN A 564 -17.27 18.75 12.38
N MET A 565 -17.11 17.61 11.71
CA MET A 565 -16.22 16.49 12.08
C MET A 565 -14.84 16.55 11.38
N HIS A 566 -14.40 17.71 10.91
CA HIS A 566 -13.13 17.87 10.18
C HIS A 566 -11.92 18.15 11.09
N GLN A 567 -12.13 18.33 12.40
CA GLN A 567 -11.09 18.51 13.41
C GLN A 567 -11.14 17.35 14.40
N LEU A 568 -9.99 16.80 14.78
CA LEU A 568 -9.87 15.73 15.76
C LEU A 568 -10.49 16.07 17.14
N THR A 569 -10.64 17.36 17.47
CA THR A 569 -11.34 17.81 18.69
C THR A 569 -12.82 17.38 18.72
N ALA A 570 -13.54 17.47 17.60
CA ALA A 570 -14.94 17.07 17.52
C ALA A 570 -15.11 15.55 17.69
N TRP A 571 -14.15 14.76 17.21
CA TRP A 571 -14.12 13.31 17.45
C TRP A 571 -13.85 12.96 18.92
N ARG A 572 -13.07 13.79 19.63
CA ARG A 572 -12.79 13.62 21.06
C ARG A 572 -13.97 13.95 21.97
N GLU A 573 -14.96 14.72 21.49
CA GLU A 573 -16.25 14.87 22.17
C GLU A 573 -17.06 13.56 22.17
N LEU A 574 -16.82 12.67 21.19
CA LEU A 574 -17.44 11.34 21.11
C LEU A 574 -16.63 10.27 21.87
N SER A 575 -15.31 10.23 21.66
CA SER A 575 -14.36 9.32 22.32
C SER A 575 -13.11 10.08 22.79
N PRO A 576 -12.95 10.41 24.09
CA PRO A 576 -11.87 11.27 24.58
C PRO A 576 -10.45 10.81 24.28
N SER A 577 -10.19 9.50 24.24
CA SER A 577 -8.88 8.91 23.93
C SER A 577 -8.49 8.94 22.45
N LEU A 578 -9.42 9.32 21.56
CA LEU A 578 -9.25 9.19 20.11
C LEU A 578 -8.17 10.15 19.60
N HIS A 579 -7.15 9.60 18.95
CA HIS A 579 -6.04 10.38 18.39
C HIS A 579 -5.73 10.07 16.93
N THR A 580 -6.36 9.05 16.35
CA THR A 580 -6.20 8.69 14.95
C THR A 580 -7.55 8.35 14.34
N VAL A 581 -7.98 9.12 13.35
CA VAL A 581 -9.16 8.84 12.55
C VAL A 581 -8.76 8.79 11.09
N LEU A 582 -9.03 7.65 10.44
CA LEU A 582 -8.72 7.39 9.03
C LEU A 582 -10.02 7.08 8.30
N LEU A 583 -10.40 7.86 7.28
CA LEU A 583 -11.59 7.64 6.47
C LEU A 583 -11.20 7.59 4.98
N TRP A 584 -11.31 6.42 4.34
CA TRP A 584 -10.85 6.17 2.96
C TRP A 584 -9.41 6.60 2.67
N GLY A 585 -8.55 6.59 3.69
CA GLY A 585 -7.15 7.03 3.60
C GLY A 585 -6.92 8.53 3.87
N SER A 586 -7.97 9.35 3.97
CA SER A 586 -7.85 10.69 4.57
C SER A 586 -7.62 10.57 6.08
N VAL A 587 -6.61 11.25 6.59
CA VAL A 587 -6.37 11.42 8.03
C VAL A 587 -7.16 12.63 8.52
N VAL A 588 -7.97 12.50 9.56
CA VAL A 588 -8.51 13.67 10.27
C VAL A 588 -7.49 14.14 11.31
N SER A 589 -7.01 15.37 11.12
CA SER A 589 -6.04 16.07 11.97
C SER A 589 -6.66 16.77 13.18
#